data_AF-A0A2T7NDS5-F1
#
_entry.id   AF-A0A2T7NDS5-F1
#
_cell.length_a   1.000
_cell.length_b   1.000
_cell.length_c   1.000
_cell.angle_alpha   90.00
_cell.angle_beta   90.00
_cell.angle_gamma   90.00
#
_symmetry.space_group_name_H-M   'P 1'
#
loop_
_entity.id
_entity.type
_entity.pdbx_description
1 polymer ?
#
loop_
_entity_poly.entity_id
_entity_poly.type
_entity_poly.pdbx_seq_one_letter_code
_entity_poly.pdbx_strand_id
1 'polypeptide(L)'
;MEIKLIVLIVLNVVYVVHGVIPSDCTQGVNCILPGCFCATFDHPNRTAKFPQIVYFAIDDALTVTVENYSQRGHEIGCHGVNHTNVDTASNSASKPDCRRRTSSPKVTSPEISPAIPGFWEVPVFSLRNPETGYECAYVDSCRPSSEAAALNYLWSNFLQVFNDNRAPFGLNMHGAWFLYSDDYLNAADTFIKKLLEMDDVYIVSVEKSLDWMRNPVEISDIQEKLPSWGCQNPTQATAVQ
;
A
#
# COMPACT_ATOMS: atom_id res chain seq x y z
N MET A 1 -15.05 73.97 -29.90
CA MET A 1 -16.12 73.03 -29.49
C MET A 1 -15.44 71.69 -29.26
N GLU A 2 -15.05 71.41 -28.01
CA GLU A 2 -14.36 70.17 -27.66
C GLU A 2 -15.11 69.52 -26.51
N ILE A 3 -15.67 68.34 -26.80
CA ILE A 3 -16.42 67.50 -25.87
C ILE A 3 -15.38 66.71 -25.08
N LYS A 4 -15.25 66.99 -23.77
CA LYS A 4 -14.43 66.19 -22.85
C LYS A 4 -15.17 64.89 -22.54
N LEU A 5 -14.67 63.80 -23.08
CA LEU A 5 -15.11 62.44 -22.79
C LEU A 5 -14.63 62.05 -21.38
N ILE A 6 -15.54 62.05 -20.40
CA ILE A 6 -15.29 61.56 -19.04
C ILE A 6 -15.40 60.03 -19.07
N VAL A 7 -14.26 59.35 -19.08
CA VAL A 7 -14.18 57.90 -18.91
C VAL A 7 -14.20 57.61 -17.41
N LEU A 8 -15.35 57.16 -16.91
CA LEU A 8 -15.52 56.59 -15.57
C LEU A 8 -14.74 55.27 -15.49
N ILE A 9 -13.57 55.30 -14.85
CA ILE A 9 -12.85 54.09 -14.45
C ILE A 9 -13.52 53.57 -13.18
N VAL A 10 -14.39 52.57 -13.35
CA VAL A 10 -14.97 51.79 -12.25
C VAL A 10 -13.86 50.92 -11.68
N LEU A 11 -13.33 51.29 -10.50
CA LEU A 11 -12.48 50.42 -9.69
C LEU A 11 -13.31 49.19 -9.28
N ASN A 12 -13.16 48.10 -10.02
CA ASN A 12 -13.47 46.78 -9.52
C ASN A 12 -12.36 46.39 -8.55
N VAL A 13 -12.56 46.69 -7.27
CA VAL A 13 -11.80 46.05 -6.19
C VAL A 13 -12.22 44.59 -6.18
N VAL A 14 -11.53 43.77 -6.96
CA VAL A 14 -11.59 42.32 -6.85
C VAL A 14 -10.97 42.01 -5.50
N TYR A 15 -11.82 41.77 -4.49
CA TYR A 15 -11.41 41.05 -3.30
C TYR A 15 -11.01 39.65 -3.77
N VAL A 16 -9.73 39.45 -4.01
CA VAL A 16 -9.14 38.12 -4.14
C VAL A 16 -9.24 37.51 -2.75
N VAL A 17 -10.37 36.85 -2.48
CA VAL A 17 -10.46 35.85 -1.42
C VAL A 17 -9.43 34.82 -1.82
N HIS A 18 -8.25 34.88 -1.20
CA HIS A 18 -7.29 33.80 -1.27
C HIS A 18 -7.99 32.62 -0.60
N GLY A 19 -8.67 31.80 -1.42
CA GLY A 19 -9.01 30.45 -1.03
C GLY A 19 -7.71 29.85 -0.53
N VAL A 20 -7.69 29.49 0.75
CA VAL A 20 -6.59 28.75 1.35
C VAL A 20 -6.53 27.45 0.56
N ILE A 21 -5.62 27.39 -0.41
CA ILE A 21 -5.19 26.13 -1.01
C ILE A 21 -4.80 25.26 0.19
N PRO A 22 -5.36 24.06 0.38
CA PRO A 22 -4.89 23.19 1.45
C PRO A 22 -3.39 23.05 1.24
N SER A 23 -2.60 23.51 2.21
CA SER A 23 -1.15 23.62 2.05
C SER A 23 -0.62 22.31 1.49
N ASP A 24 0.03 22.36 0.33
CA ASP A 24 0.69 21.19 -0.23
C ASP A 24 1.50 20.49 0.87
N CYS A 25 1.37 19.17 0.95
CA CYS A 25 2.05 18.40 2.00
C CYS A 25 3.56 18.59 1.86
N THR A 26 4.20 19.09 2.92
CA THR A 26 5.64 19.32 2.97
C THR A 26 6.22 18.49 4.13
N GLN A 27 6.91 17.41 3.78
CA GLN A 27 7.49 16.49 4.76
C GLN A 27 8.47 17.22 5.68
N GLY A 28 8.32 17.03 6.99
CA GLY A 28 9.13 17.69 8.02
C GLY A 28 8.67 19.09 8.43
N VAL A 29 7.70 19.69 7.73
CA VAL A 29 7.17 21.03 8.03
C VAL A 29 5.75 20.97 8.57
N ASN A 30 4.79 20.54 7.75
CA ASN A 30 3.38 20.40 8.13
C ASN A 30 2.92 18.93 8.18
N CYS A 31 3.81 17.99 7.86
CA CYS A 31 3.59 16.56 7.93
C CYS A 31 4.84 15.90 8.51
N ILE A 32 4.74 15.33 9.71
CA ILE A 32 5.89 14.87 10.50
C ILE A 32 5.66 13.42 10.95
N LEU A 33 6.67 12.56 10.75
CA LEU A 33 6.67 11.18 11.22
C LEU A 33 6.68 11.12 12.76
N PRO A 34 6.10 10.08 13.39
CA PRO A 34 5.40 8.94 12.78
C PRO A 34 3.92 9.23 12.45
N GLY A 35 3.44 10.45 12.67
CA GLY A 35 2.02 10.78 12.56
C GLY A 35 1.54 11.05 11.13
N CYS A 36 2.44 11.43 10.24
CA CYS A 36 2.13 11.78 8.86
C CYS A 36 3.34 11.54 7.94
N PHE A 37 3.06 11.03 6.73
CA PHE A 37 4.00 10.96 5.62
C PHE A 37 3.32 11.47 4.35
N CYS A 38 3.98 12.38 3.64
CA CYS A 38 3.44 12.91 2.39
C CYS A 38 3.48 11.84 1.29
N ALA A 39 2.44 11.81 0.44
CA ALA A 39 2.46 10.97 -0.75
C ALA A 39 3.63 11.38 -1.67
N THR A 40 4.49 10.44 -2.00
CA THR A 40 5.68 10.65 -2.82
C THR A 40 6.09 9.33 -3.47
N PHE A 41 6.73 9.41 -4.64
CA PHE A 41 7.40 8.27 -5.27
C PHE A 41 8.81 8.05 -4.71
N ASP A 42 9.42 9.08 -4.12
CA ASP A 42 10.77 9.03 -3.58
C ASP A 42 10.76 9.40 -2.10
N HIS A 43 11.29 8.50 -1.27
CA HIS A 43 11.45 8.80 0.15
C HIS A 43 12.49 9.92 0.32
N PRO A 44 12.17 11.04 1.02
CA PRO A 44 13.00 12.24 1.04
C PRO A 44 14.39 12.05 1.65
N ASN A 45 14.54 11.06 2.54
CA ASN A 45 15.82 10.69 3.17
C ASN A 45 16.29 9.29 2.73
N ARG A 46 15.99 8.87 1.50
CA ARG A 46 16.34 7.54 1.00
C ARG A 46 17.85 7.30 1.04
N THR A 47 18.26 6.14 1.53
CA THR A 47 19.64 5.64 1.43
C THR A 47 19.67 4.28 0.73
N ALA A 48 20.83 3.89 0.19
CA ALA A 48 21.02 2.57 -0.42
C ALA A 48 20.91 1.41 0.60
N LYS A 49 20.88 1.73 1.89
CA LYS A 49 20.81 0.76 3.00
C LYS A 49 19.40 0.56 3.54
N PHE A 50 18.39 1.13 2.88
CA PHE A 50 17.00 0.85 3.21
C PHE A 50 16.64 -0.58 2.78
N PRO A 51 15.89 -1.33 3.61
CA PRO A 51 15.43 -2.65 3.22
C PRO A 51 14.45 -2.54 2.04
N GLN A 52 14.44 -3.53 1.16
CA GLN A 52 13.30 -3.76 0.30
C GLN A 52 12.24 -4.52 1.07
N ILE A 53 11.07 -3.91 1.23
CA ILE A 53 9.92 -4.54 1.89
C ILE A 53 9.09 -5.25 0.84
N VAL A 54 8.71 -6.51 1.12
CA VAL A 54 7.76 -7.28 0.32
C VAL A 54 6.63 -7.76 1.23
N TYR A 55 5.39 -7.66 0.78
CA TYR A 55 4.25 -8.23 1.49
C TYR A 55 3.32 -8.97 0.53
N PHE A 56 2.67 -10.01 1.04
CA PHE A 56 1.63 -10.76 0.34
C PHE A 56 0.30 -10.46 1.01
N ALA A 57 -0.68 -10.00 0.23
CA ALA A 57 -2.05 -9.79 0.67
C ALA A 57 -2.95 -10.75 -0.11
N ILE A 58 -3.55 -11.70 0.61
CA ILE A 58 -4.45 -12.70 0.04
C ILE A 58 -5.87 -12.35 0.45
N ASP A 59 -6.66 -11.90 -0.51
CA ASP A 59 -8.06 -11.54 -0.35
C ASP A 59 -8.96 -12.79 -0.33
N ASP A 60 -10.22 -12.58 0.04
CA ASP A 60 -11.29 -13.58 0.17
C ASP A 60 -11.15 -14.62 1.30
N ALA A 61 -12.12 -15.53 1.31
CA ALA A 61 -12.32 -16.50 2.38
C ALA A 61 -11.12 -17.44 2.55
N LEU A 62 -10.68 -17.58 3.80
CA LEU A 62 -9.74 -18.61 4.20
C LEU A 62 -10.49 -19.94 4.32
N THR A 63 -9.98 -20.98 3.66
CA THR A 63 -10.54 -22.35 3.74
C THR A 63 -10.13 -23.08 5.03
N VAL A 64 -9.11 -22.58 5.73
CA VAL A 64 -8.68 -23.03 7.06
C VAL A 64 -9.08 -22.01 8.12
N THR A 65 -9.12 -22.42 9.39
CA THR A 65 -9.46 -21.53 10.51
C THR A 65 -8.50 -20.34 10.59
N VAL A 66 -9.04 -19.11 10.57
CA VAL A 66 -8.31 -17.83 10.72
C VAL A 66 -7.33 -17.86 11.90
N GLU A 67 -7.72 -18.52 12.99
CA GLU A 67 -6.91 -18.69 14.19
C GLU A 67 -5.54 -19.32 13.90
N ASN A 68 -5.45 -20.29 12.99
CA ASN A 68 -4.18 -20.93 12.65
C ASN A 68 -3.19 -19.97 11.99
N TYR A 69 -3.67 -19.04 11.17
CA TYR A 69 -2.80 -18.04 10.55
C TYR A 69 -2.37 -16.97 11.56
N SER A 70 -3.31 -16.51 12.38
CA SER A 70 -3.04 -15.56 13.45
C SER A 70 -2.01 -16.12 14.45
N GLN A 71 -2.17 -17.36 14.89
CA GLN A 71 -1.23 -18.05 15.78
C GLN A 71 0.16 -18.23 15.16
N ARG A 72 0.26 -18.27 13.83
CA ARG A 72 1.55 -18.33 13.11
C ARG A 72 2.18 -16.95 12.87
N GLY A 73 1.56 -15.88 13.37
CA GLY A 73 2.05 -14.51 13.28
C GLY A 73 1.71 -13.80 11.97
N HIS A 74 0.74 -14.31 11.20
CA HIS A 74 0.22 -13.62 10.02
C HIS A 74 -0.80 -12.54 10.43
N GLU A 75 -0.78 -11.40 9.74
CA GLU A 75 -1.76 -10.33 9.91
C GLU A 75 -3.12 -10.74 9.30
N ILE A 76 -4.21 -10.42 10.01
CA ILE A 76 -5.58 -10.63 9.53
C ILE A 76 -6.23 -9.29 9.25
N GLY A 77 -6.47 -8.99 7.97
CA GLY A 77 -7.22 -7.82 7.51
C GLY A 77 -8.72 -8.09 7.37
N CYS A 78 -9.55 -7.03 7.38
CA CYS A 78 -10.99 -7.15 7.11
C CYS A 78 -11.27 -6.93 5.61
N HIS A 79 -12.05 -7.82 4.99
CA HIS A 79 -12.40 -7.79 3.56
C HIS A 79 -13.93 -7.75 3.32
N GLY A 80 -14.64 -6.96 4.14
CA GLY A 80 -16.10 -6.86 4.11
C GLY A 80 -16.82 -8.10 4.69
N VAL A 81 -17.98 -7.88 5.32
CA VAL A 81 -18.71 -8.99 5.99
C VAL A 81 -19.44 -9.89 4.99
N ASN A 82 -20.03 -9.30 3.95
CA ASN A 82 -20.89 -10.02 3.01
C ASN A 82 -20.24 -10.20 1.63
N HIS A 83 -19.02 -9.68 1.43
CA HIS A 83 -18.39 -9.60 0.12
C HIS A 83 -19.33 -9.05 -0.99
N THR A 84 -20.17 -8.08 -0.61
CA THR A 84 -21.12 -7.42 -1.52
C THR A 84 -20.56 -6.08 -1.95
N ASN A 85 -20.83 -5.69 -3.20
CA ASN A 85 -20.64 -4.31 -3.67
C ASN A 85 -21.43 -3.36 -2.75
N VAL A 86 -20.74 -2.71 -1.81
CA VAL A 86 -21.36 -1.68 -0.98
C VAL A 86 -21.44 -0.43 -1.84
N ASP A 87 -22.66 -0.04 -2.21
CA ASP A 87 -22.90 1.27 -2.79
C ASP A 87 -22.60 2.33 -1.71
N THR A 88 -21.42 2.92 -1.79
CA THR A 88 -20.82 3.80 -0.76
C THR A 88 -21.63 5.05 -0.47
N ALA A 89 -22.71 5.30 -1.23
CA ALA A 89 -23.60 6.45 -1.05
C ALA A 89 -24.61 6.31 0.10
N SER A 90 -24.91 5.10 0.62
CA SER A 90 -26.14 4.90 1.42
C SER A 90 -26.01 4.42 2.87
N ASN A 91 -24.85 3.97 3.36
CA ASN A 91 -24.78 3.31 4.67
C ASN A 91 -23.65 3.84 5.57
N SER A 92 -23.88 4.97 6.23
CA SER A 92 -22.99 5.54 7.25
C SER A 92 -23.44 5.27 8.70
N ALA A 93 -24.37 4.35 8.94
CA ALA A 93 -24.88 4.08 10.28
C ALA A 93 -24.93 2.58 10.60
N SER A 94 -24.21 2.20 11.67
CA SER A 94 -24.30 0.95 12.43
C SER A 94 -23.99 -0.38 11.72
N LYS A 95 -22.71 -0.77 11.68
CA LYS A 95 -22.31 -2.20 11.71
C LYS A 95 -21.06 -2.41 12.58
N PRO A 96 -20.90 -3.60 13.21
CA PRO A 96 -19.94 -3.84 14.28
C PRO A 96 -18.48 -3.74 13.80
N ASP A 97 -17.79 -2.82 14.46
CA ASP A 97 -16.37 -2.71 14.80
C ASP A 97 -15.34 -3.69 14.17
N CYS A 98 -14.96 -3.47 12.90
CA CYS A 98 -13.55 -3.54 12.48
C CYS A 98 -13.01 -2.09 12.47
N ARG A 99 -12.62 -1.52 13.62
CA ARG A 99 -12.11 -0.14 13.69
C ARG A 99 -10.72 0.01 13.03
N ARG A 100 -10.73 0.30 11.72
CA ARG A 100 -10.15 1.53 11.15
C ARG A 100 -11.10 1.95 10.02
N ARG A 101 -11.64 3.17 10.10
CA ARG A 101 -12.60 3.69 9.11
C ARG A 101 -11.91 3.73 7.73
N THR A 102 -12.18 2.76 6.87
CA THR A 102 -11.95 2.87 5.43
C THR A 102 -13.22 3.41 4.80
N SER A 103 -13.45 4.73 4.89
CA SER A 103 -14.30 5.34 3.87
C SER A 103 -13.51 5.27 2.57
N SER A 104 -13.85 4.31 1.71
CA SER A 104 -13.24 4.20 0.39
C SER A 104 -13.61 5.44 -0.42
N PRO A 105 -12.64 6.25 -0.90
CA PRO A 105 -12.89 7.22 -1.95
C PRO A 105 -13.26 6.44 -3.22
N LYS A 106 -14.16 6.98 -4.04
CA LYS A 106 -14.54 6.38 -5.32
C LYS A 106 -13.28 6.08 -6.14
N VAL A 107 -13.15 4.83 -6.60
CA VAL A 107 -12.15 4.42 -7.59
C VAL A 107 -12.54 5.01 -8.94
N THR A 108 -12.23 6.29 -9.15
CA THR A 108 -12.17 6.93 -10.45
C THR A 108 -11.14 8.06 -10.35
N SER A 109 -9.98 7.92 -11.02
CA SER A 109 -8.93 8.95 -11.15
C SER A 109 -8.08 9.19 -9.88
N PRO A 110 -6.84 9.72 -9.99
CA PRO A 110 -5.97 10.02 -8.86
C PRO A 110 -6.43 11.33 -8.21
N GLU A 111 -7.62 11.33 -7.63
CA GLU A 111 -8.00 12.40 -6.72
C GLU A 111 -7.39 12.06 -5.37
N ILE A 112 -6.38 12.85 -4.97
CA ILE A 112 -5.80 12.84 -3.64
C ILE A 112 -6.97 13.01 -2.67
N SER A 113 -7.28 11.94 -1.93
CA SER A 113 -8.33 12.01 -0.92
C SER A 113 -7.98 13.07 0.11
N PRO A 114 -8.96 13.80 0.67
CA PRO A 114 -8.70 14.71 1.77
C PRO A 114 -7.89 13.98 2.85
N ALA A 115 -6.81 14.58 3.33
CA ALA A 115 -6.00 13.95 4.37
C ALA A 115 -6.89 13.68 5.60
N ILE A 116 -7.08 12.41 5.94
CA ILE A 116 -7.82 11.96 7.12
C ILE A 116 -6.77 11.62 8.20
N PRO A 117 -6.60 12.46 9.25
CA PRO A 117 -5.63 12.17 10.30
C PRO A 117 -5.87 10.80 10.94
N GLY A 118 -4.79 10.04 11.13
CA GLY A 118 -4.84 8.68 11.67
C GLY A 118 -5.17 7.58 10.65
N PHE A 119 -5.41 7.94 9.39
CA PHE A 119 -5.57 6.99 8.29
C PHE A 119 -4.29 6.94 7.45
N TRP A 120 -3.84 5.72 7.14
CA TRP A 120 -2.72 5.47 6.24
C TRP A 120 -3.25 4.75 5.01
N GLU A 121 -2.89 5.25 3.83
CA GLU A 121 -3.14 4.59 2.56
C GLU A 121 -1.89 3.81 2.16
N VAL A 122 -2.06 2.52 1.85
CA VAL A 122 -1.00 1.67 1.29
C VAL A 122 -1.33 1.48 -0.19
N PRO A 123 -0.60 2.14 -1.11
CA PRO A 123 -0.91 2.06 -2.53
C PRO A 123 -0.78 0.64 -3.07
N VAL A 124 -1.71 0.26 -3.95
CA VAL A 124 -1.60 -0.99 -4.72
C VAL A 124 -0.67 -0.76 -5.90
N PHE A 125 0.48 -1.43 -5.90
CA PHE A 125 1.41 -1.40 -7.03
C PHE A 125 0.87 -2.25 -8.18
N SER A 126 0.60 -1.63 -9.34
CA SER A 126 0.18 -2.35 -10.54
C SER A 126 1.35 -3.12 -11.14
N LEU A 127 1.21 -4.44 -11.26
CA LEU A 127 2.20 -5.28 -11.92
C LEU A 127 2.01 -5.25 -13.43
N ARG A 128 3.12 -5.33 -14.18
CA ARG A 128 3.10 -5.46 -15.64
C ARG A 128 3.42 -6.90 -16.05
N ASN A 129 2.57 -7.53 -16.85
CA ASN A 129 2.86 -8.84 -17.44
C ASN A 129 3.87 -8.68 -18.58
N PRO A 130 5.08 -9.27 -18.50
CA PRO A 130 6.10 -9.11 -19.54
C PRO A 130 5.72 -9.71 -20.89
N GLU A 131 4.92 -10.78 -20.92
CA GLU A 131 4.54 -11.47 -22.17
C GLU A 131 3.56 -10.64 -23.01
N THR A 132 2.67 -9.88 -22.35
CA THR A 132 1.56 -9.19 -23.01
C THR A 132 1.67 -7.66 -22.93
N GLY A 133 2.44 -7.14 -21.98
CA GLY A 133 2.54 -5.71 -21.66
C GLY A 133 1.35 -5.15 -20.86
N TYR A 134 0.35 -5.98 -20.52
CA TYR A 134 -0.80 -5.54 -19.72
C TYR A 134 -0.42 -5.21 -18.27
N GLU A 135 -1.07 -4.20 -17.72
CA GLU A 135 -0.98 -3.83 -16.31
C GLU A 135 -2.12 -4.47 -15.51
N CYS A 136 -1.79 -4.98 -14.33
CA CYS A 136 -2.64 -5.77 -13.47
C CYS A 136 -2.50 -5.27 -12.03
N ALA A 137 -3.57 -4.66 -11.51
CA ALA A 137 -3.60 -4.15 -10.13
C ALA A 137 -3.50 -5.29 -9.09
N TYR A 138 -4.07 -6.45 -9.42
CA TYR A 138 -3.96 -7.68 -8.66
C TYR A 138 -3.16 -8.71 -9.45
N VAL A 139 -2.36 -9.52 -8.75
CA VAL A 139 -1.50 -10.53 -9.38
C VAL A 139 -2.32 -11.47 -10.27
N ASP A 140 -3.50 -11.88 -9.80
CA ASP A 140 -4.39 -12.83 -10.47
C ASP A 140 -5.25 -12.23 -11.60
N SER A 141 -5.20 -10.91 -11.80
CA SER A 141 -5.76 -10.26 -13.01
C SER A 141 -4.95 -10.58 -14.27
N CYS A 142 -3.70 -11.00 -14.09
CA CYS A 142 -2.82 -11.46 -15.15
C CYS A 142 -2.62 -12.98 -15.07
N ARG A 143 -2.52 -13.62 -16.23
CA ARG A 143 -2.33 -15.08 -16.36
C ARG A 143 -1.13 -15.39 -17.26
N PRO A 144 0.09 -15.43 -16.70
CA PRO A 144 1.28 -15.83 -17.44
C PRO A 144 1.16 -17.25 -17.99
N SER A 145 1.77 -17.54 -19.13
CA SER A 145 1.49 -18.76 -19.91
C SER A 145 2.06 -20.07 -19.33
N SER A 146 2.99 -19.99 -18.38
CA SER A 146 3.77 -21.12 -17.84
C SER A 146 4.41 -20.79 -16.49
N GLU A 147 4.98 -21.78 -15.80
CA GLU A 147 5.78 -21.59 -14.57
C GLU A 147 6.89 -20.56 -14.77
N ALA A 148 7.67 -20.70 -15.84
CA ALA A 148 8.76 -19.77 -16.16
C ALA A 148 8.25 -18.34 -16.42
N ALA A 149 7.11 -18.20 -17.10
CA ALA A 149 6.48 -16.91 -17.32
C ALA A 149 5.93 -16.30 -16.02
N ALA A 150 5.35 -17.11 -15.14
CA ALA A 150 4.84 -16.68 -13.85
C ALA A 150 5.97 -16.24 -12.91
N LEU A 151 7.08 -16.99 -12.88
CA LEU A 151 8.27 -16.60 -12.12
C LEU A 151 8.86 -15.30 -12.68
N ASN A 152 8.96 -15.18 -14.01
CA ASN A 152 9.44 -13.96 -14.64
C ASN A 152 8.52 -12.77 -14.34
N TYR A 153 7.20 -12.96 -14.37
CA TYR A 153 6.21 -11.94 -14.03
C TYR A 153 6.40 -11.41 -12.59
N LEU A 154 6.52 -12.30 -11.60
CA LEU A 154 6.78 -11.88 -10.21
C LEU A 154 8.14 -11.19 -10.08
N TRP A 155 9.19 -11.81 -10.62
CA TRP A 155 10.57 -11.35 -10.47
C TRP A 155 10.84 -10.03 -11.18
N SER A 156 10.34 -9.83 -12.40
CA SER A 156 10.56 -8.60 -13.16
C SER A 156 9.87 -7.40 -12.52
N ASN A 157 8.70 -7.59 -11.89
CA ASN A 157 8.00 -6.53 -11.17
C ASN A 157 8.70 -6.19 -9.85
N PHE A 158 9.15 -7.20 -9.11
CA PHE A 158 10.01 -6.98 -7.94
C PHE A 158 11.27 -6.17 -8.30
N LEU A 159 11.98 -6.56 -9.35
CA LEU A 159 13.21 -5.88 -9.77
C LEU A 159 13.01 -4.43 -10.21
N GLN A 160 11.82 -4.07 -10.70
CA GLN A 160 11.52 -2.67 -11.04
C GLN A 160 11.58 -1.80 -9.79
N VAL A 161 11.00 -2.25 -8.68
CA VAL A 161 10.98 -1.50 -7.42
C VAL A 161 12.30 -1.62 -6.66
N PHE A 162 12.88 -2.82 -6.63
CA PHE A 162 14.13 -3.11 -5.93
C PHE A 162 15.32 -2.29 -6.44
N ASN A 163 15.41 -2.14 -7.77
CA ASN A 163 16.48 -1.38 -8.42
C ASN A 163 16.17 0.12 -8.55
N ASP A 164 14.93 0.52 -8.26
CA ASP A 164 14.49 1.92 -8.25
C ASP A 164 14.24 2.38 -6.81
N ASN A 165 13.08 2.92 -6.47
CA ASN A 165 12.82 3.64 -5.22
C ASN A 165 12.78 2.79 -3.93
N ARG A 166 12.83 1.46 -4.02
CA ARG A 166 12.62 0.51 -2.90
C ARG A 166 11.31 0.75 -2.14
N ALA A 167 10.27 1.23 -2.81
CA ALA A 167 8.95 1.28 -2.21
C ALA A 167 8.51 -0.13 -1.75
N PRO A 168 7.67 -0.26 -0.71
CA PRO A 168 7.10 -1.56 -0.35
C PRO A 168 6.43 -2.22 -1.55
N PHE A 169 6.87 -3.43 -1.89
CA PHE A 169 6.38 -4.19 -3.03
C PHE A 169 5.28 -5.16 -2.57
N GLY A 170 4.03 -4.78 -2.86
CA GLY A 170 2.85 -5.55 -2.49
C GLY A 170 2.39 -6.51 -3.58
N LEU A 171 2.16 -7.77 -3.19
CA LEU A 171 1.51 -8.77 -4.03
C LEU A 171 0.08 -9.00 -3.52
N ASN A 172 -0.86 -8.22 -4.07
CA ASN A 172 -2.29 -8.30 -3.76
C ASN A 172 -2.95 -9.32 -4.70
N MET A 173 -3.61 -10.33 -4.15
CA MET A 173 -4.11 -11.47 -4.93
C MET A 173 -5.26 -12.21 -4.27
N HIS A 174 -5.96 -13.03 -5.03
CA HIS A 174 -6.83 -14.09 -4.50
C HIS A 174 -6.08 -15.42 -4.41
N GLY A 175 -6.31 -16.18 -3.34
CA GLY A 175 -5.71 -17.52 -3.17
C GLY A 175 -6.07 -18.50 -4.29
N ALA A 176 -7.19 -18.25 -5.00
CA ALA A 176 -7.59 -19.00 -6.18
C ALA A 176 -6.55 -18.97 -7.30
N TRP A 177 -5.64 -17.99 -7.33
CA TRP A 177 -4.55 -17.95 -8.31
C TRP A 177 -3.77 -19.27 -8.32
N PHE A 178 -3.40 -19.77 -7.15
CA PHE A 178 -2.63 -21.02 -7.01
C PHE A 178 -3.41 -22.27 -7.40
N LEU A 179 -4.73 -22.21 -7.53
CA LEU A 179 -5.58 -23.34 -7.92
C LEU A 179 -5.72 -23.48 -9.43
N TYR A 180 -5.31 -22.47 -10.22
CA TYR A 180 -5.41 -22.53 -11.68
C TYR A 180 -4.36 -23.45 -12.31
N SER A 181 -3.15 -23.50 -11.75
CA SER A 181 -2.05 -24.33 -12.24
C SER A 181 -0.97 -24.51 -11.18
N ASP A 182 -0.39 -25.71 -11.09
CA ASP A 182 0.78 -25.98 -10.24
C ASP A 182 1.96 -25.06 -10.59
N ASP A 183 2.04 -24.63 -11.85
CA ASP A 183 3.02 -23.67 -12.35
C ASP A 183 3.07 -22.38 -11.51
N TYR A 184 1.91 -21.87 -11.08
CA TYR A 184 1.84 -20.62 -10.33
C TYR A 184 2.29 -20.79 -8.88
N LEU A 185 1.97 -21.95 -8.28
CA LEU A 185 2.44 -22.30 -6.95
C LEU A 185 3.96 -22.51 -6.94
N ASN A 186 4.50 -23.26 -7.92
CA ASN A 186 5.93 -23.49 -8.06
C ASN A 186 6.70 -22.19 -8.34
N ALA A 187 6.15 -21.32 -9.19
CA ALA A 187 6.73 -20.01 -9.47
C ALA A 187 6.76 -19.13 -8.21
N ALA A 188 5.69 -19.11 -7.41
CA ALA A 188 5.65 -18.35 -6.17
C ALA A 188 6.59 -18.90 -5.09
N ASP A 189 6.68 -20.23 -4.94
CA ASP A 189 7.64 -20.88 -4.04
C ASP A 189 9.08 -20.53 -4.43
N THR A 190 9.40 -20.63 -5.72
CA THR A 190 10.73 -20.25 -6.24
C THR A 190 11.00 -18.76 -6.05
N PHE A 191 10.01 -17.89 -6.28
CA PHE A 191 10.12 -16.46 -6.06
C PHE A 191 10.43 -16.14 -4.58
N ILE A 192 9.67 -16.73 -3.65
CA ILE A 192 9.89 -16.55 -2.20
C ILE A 192 11.30 -17.03 -1.81
N LYS A 193 11.73 -18.20 -2.27
CA LYS A 193 13.09 -18.71 -2.00
C LYS A 193 14.17 -17.73 -2.46
N LYS A 194 14.01 -17.16 -3.66
CA LYS A 194 14.94 -16.14 -4.17
C LYS A 194 14.96 -14.87 -3.33
N LEU A 195 13.80 -14.41 -2.83
CA LEU A 195 13.75 -13.26 -1.92
C LEU A 195 14.47 -13.57 -0.59
N LEU A 196 14.31 -14.78 -0.06
CA LEU A 196 14.95 -15.21 1.20
C LEU A 196 16.47 -15.37 1.09
N GLU A 197 17.02 -15.45 -0.13
CA GLU A 197 18.47 -15.44 -0.38
C GLU A 197 19.06 -14.01 -0.37
N MET A 198 18.23 -12.97 -0.30
CA MET A 198 18.66 -11.57 -0.36
C MET A 198 18.68 -10.94 1.05
N ASP A 199 19.87 -10.59 1.53
CA ASP A 199 20.09 -10.04 2.88
C ASP A 199 19.39 -8.68 3.14
N ASP A 200 19.05 -7.96 2.07
CA ASP A 200 18.43 -6.64 2.13
C ASP A 200 16.92 -6.66 1.79
N VAL A 201 16.31 -7.84 1.73
CA VAL A 201 14.88 -8.04 1.44
C VAL A 201 14.17 -8.63 2.65
N TYR A 202 13.00 -8.07 2.99
CA TYR A 202 12.19 -8.52 4.11
C TYR A 202 10.77 -8.81 3.66
N ILE A 203 10.33 -10.06 3.85
CA ILE A 203 8.93 -10.44 3.69
C ILE A 203 8.22 -10.21 5.03
N VAL A 204 7.31 -9.23 5.06
CA VAL A 204 6.60 -8.80 6.28
C VAL A 204 5.12 -8.57 6.00
N SER A 205 4.33 -8.34 7.05
CA SER A 205 2.93 -7.96 6.92
C SER A 205 2.77 -6.48 6.57
N VAL A 206 1.56 -6.07 6.17
CA VAL A 206 1.25 -4.67 5.85
C VAL A 206 1.43 -3.77 7.07
N GLU A 207 1.01 -4.23 8.26
CA GLU A 207 1.22 -3.56 9.53
C GLU A 207 2.72 -3.33 9.81
N LYS A 208 3.55 -4.35 9.66
CA LYS A 208 5.00 -4.23 9.84
C LYS A 208 5.64 -3.29 8.80
N SER A 209 5.14 -3.31 7.56
CA SER A 209 5.54 -2.33 6.54
C SER A 209 5.21 -0.90 6.98
N LEU A 210 4.01 -0.67 7.53
CA LEU A 210 3.60 0.64 8.03
C LEU A 210 4.41 1.08 9.25
N ASP A 211 4.82 0.17 10.12
CA ASP A 211 5.71 0.48 11.24
C ASP A 211 7.06 1.00 10.75
N TRP A 212 7.64 0.39 9.72
CA TRP A 212 8.85 0.91 9.07
C TRP A 212 8.58 2.26 8.40
N MET A 213 7.45 2.44 7.70
CA MET A 213 7.10 3.74 7.09
C MET A 213 6.97 4.87 8.12
N ARG A 214 6.51 4.55 9.34
CA ARG A 214 6.39 5.50 10.46
C ARG A 214 7.74 5.85 11.08
N ASN A 215 8.69 4.91 11.05
CA ASN A 215 10.03 5.08 11.60
C ASN A 215 11.07 4.43 10.67
N PRO A 216 11.38 5.07 9.52
CA PRO A 216 12.29 4.48 8.53
C PRO A 216 13.69 4.33 9.10
N VAL A 217 14.23 3.12 9.03
CA VAL A 217 15.58 2.79 9.51
C VAL A 217 16.35 1.99 8.47
N GLU A 218 17.68 2.13 8.49
CA GLU A 218 18.58 1.31 7.68
C GLU A 218 18.60 -0.15 8.18
N ILE A 219 19.00 -1.08 7.30
CA ILE A 219 19.02 -2.53 7.57
C ILE A 219 19.76 -2.87 8.88
N SER A 220 20.89 -2.21 9.16
CA SER A 220 21.68 -2.45 10.38
C SER A 220 20.92 -2.17 11.68
N ASP A 221 19.91 -1.31 11.61
CA ASP A 221 19.22 -0.78 12.79
C ASP A 221 17.85 -1.43 13.01
N ILE A 222 17.39 -2.29 12.10
CA ILE A 222 16.06 -2.91 12.14
C ILE A 222 15.83 -3.65 13.47
N GLN A 223 16.77 -4.48 13.88
CA GLN A 223 16.62 -5.30 15.09
C GLN A 223 16.49 -4.46 16.37
N GLU A 224 17.19 -3.32 16.43
CA GLU A 224 17.20 -2.45 17.60
C GLU A 224 16.01 -1.47 17.60
N LYS A 225 15.70 -0.90 16.43
CA LYS A 225 14.77 0.24 16.30
C LYS A 225 13.37 -0.14 15.81
N LEU A 226 13.17 -1.36 15.31
CA LEU A 226 11.86 -1.89 14.93
C LEU A 226 11.55 -3.20 15.68
N PRO A 227 11.14 -3.12 16.96
CA PRO A 227 10.78 -4.30 17.75
C PRO A 227 9.66 -5.15 17.13
N SER A 228 8.74 -4.55 16.37
CA SER A 228 7.65 -5.26 15.69
C SER A 228 8.14 -6.21 14.58
N TRP A 229 9.37 -6.01 14.09
CA TRP A 229 10.02 -6.91 13.14
C TRP A 229 10.78 -8.05 13.82
N GLY A 230 10.90 -8.02 15.15
CA GLY A 230 11.51 -9.10 15.91
C GLY A 230 10.79 -10.44 15.70
N CYS A 231 11.55 -11.53 15.70
CA CYS A 231 11.01 -12.87 15.64
C CYS A 231 10.44 -13.26 17.01
N GLN A 232 9.13 -13.08 17.22
CA GLN A 232 8.44 -13.75 18.30
C GLN A 232 8.15 -15.18 17.85
N ASN A 233 8.61 -16.18 18.61
CA ASN A 233 8.26 -17.56 18.33
C ASN A 233 6.73 -17.71 18.42
N PRO A 234 6.03 -18.16 17.36
CA PRO A 234 4.57 -18.20 17.34
C PRO A 234 3.95 -19.09 18.44
N THR A 235 4.75 -19.95 19.07
CA THR A 235 4.36 -20.74 20.26
C THR A 235 4.24 -19.94 21.55
N GLN A 236 4.56 -18.63 21.57
CA GLN A 236 4.39 -17.76 22.75
C GLN A 236 3.24 -16.77 22.66
N ALA A 237 2.35 -16.88 21.65
CA ALA A 237 1.04 -16.25 21.75
C ALA A 237 0.28 -16.96 22.89
N THR A 238 0.34 -16.37 24.08
CA THR A 238 -0.34 -16.81 25.30
C THR A 238 -1.75 -17.26 24.96
N ALA A 239 -2.07 -18.52 25.28
CA ALA A 239 -3.46 -18.95 25.44
C ALA A 239 -4.15 -17.94 26.36
N VAL A 240 -5.08 -17.18 25.80
CA VAL A 240 -5.96 -16.33 26.59
C VAL A 240 -6.78 -17.29 27.44
N GLN A 241 -6.53 -17.25 28.76
CA GLN A 241 -7.36 -17.93 29.76
C GLN A 241 -8.76 -17.31 29.79
#